data_AF-A0A1F8V940-F1
#
_entry.id   AF-A0A1F8V940-F1
#
_cell.length_a   1.000
_cell.length_b   1.000
_cell.length_c   1.000
_cell.angle_alpha   90.00
_cell.angle_beta   90.00
_cell.angle_gamma   90.00
#
_symmetry.space_group_name_H-M   'P 1'
#
loop_
_entity.id
_entity.type
_entity.pdbx_description
1 polymer ?
#
loop_
_entity_poly.entity_id
_entity_poly.type
_entity_poly.pdbx_seq_one_letter_code
_entity_poly.pdbx_strand_id
1 'polypeptide(L)' 'MQELKAAKTDRKMKMLYTPKYHIPIGEVIDIGDSRKAIRIKKPGNKVTEDISFEYLVSAVANTENA' A
#
# COMPACT_ATOMS: atom_id res chain seq x y z
N MET A 1 -16.55 12.54 33.00
CA MET A 1 -15.90 11.48 32.19
C MET A 1 -15.51 12.12 30.87
N GLN A 2 -14.22 12.18 30.53
CA GLN A 2 -13.74 12.81 29.30
C GLN A 2 -14.03 11.92 28.10
N GLU A 3 -14.70 12.49 27.10
CA GLU A 3 -14.91 11.88 25.79
C GLU A 3 -13.55 11.71 25.10
N LEU A 4 -13.11 10.46 24.90
CA LEU A 4 -12.07 10.17 23.92
C LEU A 4 -12.66 10.44 22.53
N LYS A 5 -12.56 11.70 22.09
CA LYS A 5 -12.62 12.04 20.68
C LYS A 5 -11.49 11.27 20.00
N ALA A 6 -11.83 10.10 19.46
CA ALA A 6 -11.02 9.42 18.47
C ALA A 6 -10.70 10.47 17.40
N ALA A 7 -9.46 10.96 17.43
CA ALA A 7 -8.96 11.84 16.41
C ALA A 7 -9.19 11.11 15.09
N LYS A 8 -10.20 11.58 14.34
CA LYS A 8 -10.25 11.39 12.89
C LYS A 8 -9.03 12.14 12.36
N THR A 9 -7.86 11.56 12.56
CA THR A 9 -6.69 11.91 11.77
C THR A 9 -7.13 11.55 10.36
N ASP A 10 -7.56 12.58 9.63
CA ASP A 10 -7.56 12.60 8.17
C ASP A 10 -6.11 12.34 7.74
N ARG A 11 -5.70 11.08 7.88
CA ARG A 11 -4.43 10.58 7.40
C ARG A 11 -4.65 10.68 5.91
N LYS A 12 -4.19 11.78 5.30
CA LYS A 12 -4.06 11.91 3.85
C LYS A 12 -3.15 10.77 3.42
N MET A 13 -3.77 9.61 3.17
CA MET A 13 -3.12 8.38 2.79
C MET A 13 -2.44 8.66 1.46
N LYS A 14 -1.11 8.52 1.43
CA LYS A 14 -0.34 8.76 0.21
C LYS A 14 -0.52 7.55 -0.70
N MET A 15 -1.53 7.62 -1.57
CA MET A 15 -1.74 6.65 -2.63
C MET A 15 -0.56 6.72 -3.60
N LEU A 16 -0.02 5.55 -3.99
CA LEU A 16 1.06 5.47 -4.97
C LEU A 16 0.46 5.45 -6.38
N TYR A 17 1.18 6.08 -7.30
CA TYR A 17 0.76 6.20 -8.69
C TYR A 17 1.88 5.75 -9.62
N THR A 18 1.51 5.18 -10.76
CA THR A 18 2.49 4.91 -11.82
C THR A 18 3.08 6.23 -12.34
N PRO A 19 4.42 6.34 -12.49
CA PRO A 19 5.05 7.61 -12.88
C PRO A 19 4.57 8.17 -14.22
N LYS A 20 4.31 7.28 -15.19
CA LYS A 20 3.97 7.68 -16.57
C LYS A 20 2.49 8.00 -16.77
N TYR A 21 1.59 7.27 -16.10
CA TYR A 21 0.15 7.34 -16.38
C TYR A 21 -0.67 7.83 -15.18
N HIS A 22 -0.03 8.13 -14.05
CA HIS A 22 -0.70 8.55 -12.81
C HIS A 22 -1.86 7.62 -12.42
N ILE A 23 -1.70 6.32 -12.69
CA ILE A 23 -2.72 5.32 -12.35
C ILE A 23 -2.49 4.89 -10.91
N PRO A 24 -3.53 4.92 -10.05
CA PRO A 24 -3.41 4.50 -8.67
C PRO A 24 -3.11 3.00 -8.60
N ILE A 25 -1.98 2.65 -7.98
CA ILE A 25 -1.52 1.26 -7.84
C ILE A 25 -1.75 0.68 -6.45
N GLY A 26 -1.98 1.53 -5.43
CA GLY A 26 -2.32 1.07 -4.08
C GLY A 26 -2.01 2.10 -3.00
N GLU A 27 -2.33 1.73 -1.76
CA GLU A 27 -2.08 2.53 -0.56
C GLU A 27 -0.83 2.04 0.18
N VAL A 28 0.06 2.93 0.58
CA VAL A 28 1.18 2.55 1.47
C VAL A 28 0.66 2.39 2.89
N ILE A 29 0.81 1.20 3.43
CA ILE A 29 0.46 0.87 4.81
C ILE A 29 1.71 0.51 5.62
N ASP A 30 1.64 0.77 6.92
CA ASP A 30 2.61 0.30 7.89
C ASP A 30 2.12 -1.04 8.44
N ILE A 31 2.96 -2.06 8.39
CA ILE A 31 2.62 -3.42 8.84
C ILE A 31 3.34 -3.80 10.14
N GLY A 32 4.00 -2.84 10.80
CA GLY A 32 4.77 -3.07 12.02
C GLY A 32 6.25 -3.35 11.76
N ASP A 33 7.08 -3.35 12.82
CA ASP A 33 8.54 -3.58 12.77
C ASP A 33 9.29 -2.66 11.77
N SER A 34 8.83 -1.43 11.58
CA SER A 34 9.36 -0.50 10.56
C SER A 34 9.23 -1.00 9.12
N ARG A 35 8.42 -2.04 8.88
CA ARG A 35 8.14 -2.60 7.55
C ARG A 35 6.92 -1.93 6.93
N LYS A 36 6.98 -1.72 5.61
CA LYS A 36 5.90 -1.13 4.82
C LYS A 36 5.37 -2.16 3.83
N ALA A 37 4.11 -2.01 3.46
CA ALA A 37 3.48 -2.76 2.37
C ALA A 37 2.63 -1.84 1.51
N ILE A 38 2.27 -2.31 0.31
CA ILE A 38 1.30 -1.68 -0.58
C ILE A 38 0.02 -2.50 -0.52
N ARG A 39 -1.07 -1.88 -0.08
CA ARG A 39 -2.41 -2.43 -0.13
C ARG A 39 -3.03 -2.12 -1.49
N ILE A 40 -3.33 -3.17 -2.27
CA ILE A 40 -3.89 -3.09 -3.61
C ILE A 40 -5.30 -3.67 -3.60
N LYS A 41 -6.25 -2.99 -4.21
CA LYS A 41 -7.59 -3.53 -4.45
C LYS A 41 -7.58 -4.36 -5.73
N LYS A 42 -7.91 -5.65 -5.65
CA LYS A 42 -7.97 -6.49 -6.85
C LYS A 42 -9.13 -6.06 -7.75
N PRO A 43 -8.94 -6.00 -9.09
CA PRO A 43 -10.02 -5.69 -10.01
C PRO A 43 -11.11 -6.77 -9.92
N GLY A 44 -12.38 -6.34 -9.92
CA GLY A 44 -13.54 -7.25 -9.82
C GLY A 44 -13.80 -7.84 -8.43
N ASN A 45 -12.96 -7.55 -7.42
CA ASN A 45 -13.15 -8.07 -6.08
C ASN A 45 -13.18 -6.93 -5.02
N LYS A 46 -13.92 -7.13 -3.93
CA LYS A 46 -13.92 -6.20 -2.79
C LYS A 46 -12.74 -6.44 -1.84
N VAL A 47 -11.98 -7.49 -2.08
CA VAL A 47 -10.82 -7.89 -1.27
C VAL A 47 -9.61 -7.03 -1.63
N THR A 48 -8.98 -6.49 -0.59
CA THR A 48 -7.67 -5.84 -0.67
C THR A 48 -6.58 -6.85 -0.33
N GLU A 49 -5.49 -6.82 -1.08
CA GLU A 49 -4.29 -7.63 -0.84
C GLU A 49 -3.14 -6.73 -0.44
N ASP A 50 -2.33 -7.18 0.52
CA ASP A 50 -1.17 -6.46 1.03
C ASP A 50 0.09 -7.08 0.45
N ILE A 51 0.88 -6.30 -0.27
CA ILE A 51 2.11 -6.75 -0.92
C ILE A 51 3.30 -6.05 -0.24
N SER A 52 4.23 -6.82 0.32
CA SER A 52 5.43 -6.25 0.95
C SER A 52 6.36 -5.63 -0.09
N PHE A 53 7.09 -4.58 0.31
CA PHE A 53 8.10 -3.98 -0.57
C PHE A 53 9.23 -4.96 -0.90
N GLU A 54 9.58 -5.85 0.03
CA GLU A 54 10.57 -6.92 -0.18
C GLU A 54 10.17 -7.81 -1.36
N TYR A 55 8.91 -8.25 -1.39
CA TYR A 55 8.39 -9.05 -2.50
C TYR A 55 8.44 -8.29 -3.82
N LEU A 56 8.05 -7.01 -3.83
CA LEU A 56 8.07 -6.18 -5.04
C LEU A 56 9.48 -6.03 -5.60
N VAL A 57 10.47 -5.77 -4.74
CA VAL A 57 11.88 -5.64 -5.14
C VAL A 57 12.38 -6.98 -5.71
N SER A 58 12.09 -8.09 -5.03
CA SER A 58 12.46 -9.42 -5.53
C SER A 58 11.78 -9.78 -6.85
N ALA A 59 10.52 -9.42 -7.05
CA ALA A 59 9.78 -9.68 -8.28
C ALA A 59 10.37 -8.90 -9.47
N VAL A 60 10.74 -7.63 -9.26
CA VAL A 60 11.41 -6.82 -10.29
C VAL A 60 12.81 -7.38 -10.60
N ALA A 61 13.61 -7.68 -9.58
CA ALA A 61 14.96 -8.20 -9.77
C ALA A 61 14.98 -9.57 -10.47
N ASN A 62 13.99 -10.43 -10.23
CA ASN A 62 13.88 -11.73 -10.91
C ASN A 62 13.29 -11.64 -12.33
N THR A 63 12.68 -10.51 -12.71
CA THR A 63 12.15 -10.32 -14.06
C THR A 63 13.29 -10.12 -15.09
N GLU A 64 14.48 -9.71 -14.67
CA GLU A 64 15.65 -9.57 -15.56
C GLU A 64 16.34 -10.92 -15.89
N ASN A 65 15.92 -12.03 -15.28
CA ASN A 65 16.50 -13.37 -15.48
C ASN A 65 15.54 -14.38 -16.14
N ALA A 66 14.40 -13.95 -16.69
CA ALA A 66 13.40 -14.81 -17.33
C ALA A 66 13.29 -14.58 -18.84
#